data_AF-A0A929DXT5-F1
#
_entry.id   AF-A0A929DXT5-F1
#
_cell.length_a   1.000
_cell.length_b   1.000
_cell.length_c   1.000
_cell.angle_alpha   90.00
_cell.angle_beta   90.00
_cell.angle_gamma   90.00
#
_symmetry.space_group_name_H-M   'P 1'
#
loop_
_entity.id
_entity.type
_entity.pdbx_description
1 polymer ?
#
loop_
_entity_poly.entity_id
_entity_poly.type
_entity_poly.pdbx_seq_one_letter_code
_entity_poly.pdbx_strand_id
1 'polypeptide(L)'
;MKNLISCLLISSMILSGTALNAQQKSPILSGKEKLQMYQGHEEMRESSTFKDLHWQFIGPTNISGRCTDVEAVGPKGQNYTIWVATASSGAWKSINEGVSFEPVFENQGTSTIGDLAIAPSNPEIVWLGTGEANIFRSSNPGCGVWRTTDGGETWTHMGLEETFTISRILVHPENPDVVYVAASGHEWTQNKERGLYKTTDGGENWEKILYKGPESGVNDLVMDPRDP
;
A
#
# COMPACT_ATOMS: atom_id res chain seq x y z
N MET A 1 -58.39 -21.96 10.97
CA MET A 1 -57.15 -22.23 11.72
C MET A 1 -56.03 -22.86 10.89
N LYS A 2 -56.28 -23.86 10.02
CA LYS A 2 -55.22 -24.50 9.22
C LYS A 2 -54.47 -23.55 8.25
N ASN A 3 -55.16 -22.58 7.64
CA ASN A 3 -54.52 -21.66 6.67
C ASN A 3 -53.66 -20.57 7.32
N LEU A 4 -53.89 -20.22 8.59
CA LEU A 4 -53.11 -19.22 9.31
C LEU A 4 -51.76 -19.78 9.77
N ILE A 5 -51.75 -21.06 10.17
CA ILE A 5 -50.54 -21.79 10.61
C ILE A 5 -49.58 -22.03 9.43
N SER A 6 -50.13 -22.30 8.24
CA SER A 6 -49.33 -22.50 7.02
C SER A 6 -48.62 -21.22 6.57
N CYS A 7 -49.28 -20.05 6.66
CA CYS A 7 -48.65 -18.77 6.34
C CYS A 7 -47.57 -18.34 7.36
N LEU A 8 -47.74 -18.67 8.64
CA LEU A 8 -46.74 -18.39 9.69
C LEU A 8 -45.47 -19.25 9.52
N LEU A 9 -45.62 -20.53 9.13
CA LEU A 9 -44.48 -21.43 8.88
C LEU A 9 -43.68 -21.03 7.63
N ILE A 10 -44.34 -20.59 6.56
CA ILE A 10 -43.68 -20.12 5.34
C ILE A 10 -42.96 -18.78 5.58
N SER A 11 -43.58 -17.85 6.32
CA SER A 11 -42.94 -16.59 6.70
C SER A 11 -41.71 -16.80 7.61
N SER A 12 -41.79 -17.75 8.55
CA SER A 12 -40.66 -18.14 9.42
C SER A 12 -39.49 -18.79 8.67
N MET A 13 -39.75 -19.57 7.61
CA MET A 13 -38.70 -20.17 6.78
C MET A 13 -38.01 -19.17 5.84
N ILE A 14 -38.76 -18.17 5.35
CA ILE A 14 -38.20 -17.11 4.50
C ILE A 14 -37.36 -16.12 5.33
N LEU A 15 -37.78 -15.82 6.58
CA LEU A 15 -36.97 -15.01 7.51
C LEU A 15 -35.69 -15.73 7.97
N SER A 16 -35.71 -17.04 8.17
CA SER A 16 -34.53 -17.78 8.63
C SER A 16 -33.48 -17.99 7.53
N GLY A 17 -33.89 -18.23 6.28
CA GLY A 17 -32.98 -18.41 5.15
C GLY A 17 -32.27 -17.12 4.69
N THR A 18 -32.90 -15.97 4.86
CA THR A 18 -32.32 -14.65 4.54
C THR A 18 -31.35 -14.17 5.62
N ALA A 19 -31.66 -14.43 6.90
CA ALA A 19 -30.78 -14.07 8.02
C ALA A 19 -29.43 -14.82 8.01
N LEU A 20 -29.41 -16.08 7.53
CA LEU A 20 -28.20 -16.91 7.46
C LEU A 20 -27.20 -16.43 6.40
N ASN A 21 -27.65 -15.95 5.24
CA ASN A 21 -26.77 -15.46 4.18
C ASN A 21 -26.31 -14.01 4.40
N ALA A 22 -27.12 -13.19 5.10
CA ALA A 22 -26.79 -11.79 5.35
C ALA A 22 -25.60 -11.58 6.31
N GLN A 23 -25.14 -12.62 7.01
CA GLN A 23 -24.02 -12.57 7.96
C GLN A 23 -22.75 -13.29 7.49
N GLN A 24 -22.75 -13.87 6.28
CA GLN A 24 -21.57 -14.57 5.79
C GLN A 24 -20.50 -13.55 5.39
N LYS A 25 -19.52 -13.32 6.27
CA LYS A 25 -18.39 -12.45 5.97
C LYS A 25 -17.64 -12.99 4.75
N SER A 26 -17.49 -12.16 3.73
CA SER A 26 -16.60 -12.48 2.61
C SER A 26 -15.19 -12.77 3.14
N PRO A 27 -14.48 -13.75 2.57
CA PRO A 27 -13.10 -14.00 2.96
C PRO A 27 -12.24 -12.75 2.68
N ILE A 28 -11.28 -12.49 3.56
CA ILE A 28 -10.25 -11.48 3.33
C ILE A 28 -9.34 -12.02 2.23
N LEU A 29 -9.28 -11.35 1.08
CA LEU A 29 -8.37 -11.70 -0.01
C LEU A 29 -6.92 -11.53 0.45
N SER A 30 -6.09 -12.53 0.17
CA SER A 30 -4.64 -12.46 0.36
C SER A 30 -4.01 -11.37 -0.51
N GLY A 31 -2.80 -10.94 -0.13
CA GLY A 31 -2.02 -9.99 -0.92
C GLY A 31 -1.76 -10.48 -2.34
N LYS A 32 -1.44 -11.77 -2.47
CA LYS A 32 -1.24 -12.43 -3.76
C LYS A 32 -2.49 -12.42 -4.64
N GLU A 33 -3.66 -12.72 -4.07
CA GLU A 33 -4.92 -12.67 -4.81
C GLU A 33 -5.22 -11.25 -5.30
N LYS A 34 -4.97 -10.21 -4.48
CA LYS A 34 -5.14 -8.82 -4.91
C LYS A 34 -4.24 -8.45 -6.09
N LEU A 35 -2.97 -8.86 -6.04
CA LEU A 35 -2.02 -8.63 -7.14
C LEU A 35 -2.46 -9.36 -8.43
N GLN A 36 -2.90 -10.61 -8.30
CA GLN A 36 -3.42 -11.38 -9.44
C GLN A 36 -4.69 -10.75 -10.04
N MET A 37 -5.60 -10.25 -9.20
CA MET A 37 -6.78 -9.53 -9.66
C MET A 37 -6.42 -8.24 -10.39
N TYR A 38 -5.38 -7.53 -9.94
CA TYR A 38 -4.89 -6.34 -10.63
C TYR A 38 -4.29 -6.69 -12.00
N GLN A 39 -3.53 -7.79 -12.12
CA GLN A 39 -3.06 -8.28 -13.43
C GLN A 39 -4.23 -8.56 -14.38
N GLY A 40 -5.30 -9.22 -13.89
CA GLY A 40 -6.51 -9.43 -14.68
C GLY A 40 -7.22 -8.11 -15.06
N HIS A 41 -7.17 -7.09 -14.20
CA HIS A 41 -7.65 -5.75 -14.55
C HIS A 41 -6.86 -5.14 -15.70
N GLU A 42 -5.53 -5.25 -15.69
CA GLU A 42 -4.68 -4.76 -16.77
C GLU A 42 -4.95 -5.50 -18.09
N GLU A 43 -5.11 -6.83 -18.07
CA GLU A 43 -5.49 -7.61 -19.25
C GLU A 43 -6.86 -7.18 -19.82
N MET A 44 -7.83 -6.90 -18.95
CA MET A 44 -9.13 -6.36 -19.38
C MET A 44 -9.00 -4.95 -19.96
N ARG A 45 -8.13 -4.11 -19.40
CA ARG A 45 -7.86 -2.77 -19.91
C ARG A 45 -7.26 -2.82 -21.32
N GLU A 46 -6.27 -3.68 -21.54
CA GLU A 46 -5.58 -3.85 -22.83
C GLU A 46 -6.45 -4.50 -23.91
N SER A 47 -7.38 -5.36 -23.51
CA SER A 47 -8.32 -6.02 -24.43
C SER A 47 -9.61 -5.22 -24.66
N SER A 48 -9.81 -4.12 -23.94
CA SER A 48 -10.97 -3.25 -24.07
C SER A 48 -11.02 -2.57 -25.44
N THR A 49 -12.23 -2.46 -26.00
CA THR A 49 -12.47 -1.63 -27.19
C THR A 49 -12.26 -0.13 -26.94
N PHE A 50 -12.13 0.27 -25.67
CA PHE A 50 -11.95 1.65 -25.22
C PHE A 50 -10.54 1.94 -24.69
N LYS A 51 -9.57 1.05 -24.90
CA LYS A 51 -8.21 1.19 -24.36
C LYS A 51 -7.47 2.47 -24.78
N ASP A 52 -7.84 3.03 -25.93
CA ASP A 52 -7.26 4.27 -26.46
C ASP A 52 -7.99 5.53 -25.96
N LEU A 53 -9.00 5.39 -25.08
CA LEU A 53 -9.62 6.52 -24.41
C LEU A 53 -8.76 6.95 -23.21
N HIS A 54 -8.33 8.20 -23.23
CA HIS A 54 -7.53 8.77 -22.15
C HIS A 54 -8.41 9.54 -21.16
N TRP A 55 -8.12 9.37 -19.87
CA TRP A 55 -8.70 10.21 -18.83
C TRP A 55 -8.15 11.62 -18.94
N GLN A 56 -9.04 12.60 -18.82
CA GLN A 56 -8.67 14.01 -18.74
C GLN A 56 -8.95 14.52 -17.33
N PHE A 57 -7.92 15.08 -16.70
CA PHE A 57 -8.10 15.80 -15.44
C PHE A 57 -8.90 17.08 -15.69
N ILE A 58 -10.06 17.20 -15.04
CA ILE A 58 -10.97 18.36 -15.16
C ILE A 58 -10.89 19.32 -13.97
N GLY A 59 -9.99 19.06 -13.02
CA GLY A 59 -9.90 19.83 -11.78
C GLY A 59 -10.89 19.39 -10.69
N PRO A 60 -10.95 20.13 -9.56
CA PRO A 60 -10.22 21.38 -9.32
C PRO A 60 -8.74 21.16 -9.02
N THR A 61 -7.88 22.17 -9.19
CA THR A 61 -6.42 22.07 -8.94
C THR A 61 -6.01 22.31 -7.49
N ASN A 62 -6.94 22.71 -6.62
CA ASN A 62 -6.71 22.97 -5.20
C ASN A 62 -7.08 21.76 -4.32
N ILE A 63 -6.63 20.57 -4.71
CA ILE A 63 -6.98 19.32 -4.03
C ILE A 63 -6.21 19.22 -2.71
N SER A 64 -6.93 18.85 -1.65
CA SER A 64 -6.36 18.53 -0.34
C SER A 64 -6.53 17.04 -0.09
N GLY A 65 -5.52 16.44 0.53
CA GLY A 65 -5.54 15.04 0.94
C GLY A 65 -4.58 14.84 2.10
N ARG A 66 -4.64 13.65 2.70
CA ARG A 66 -3.70 13.29 3.77
C ARG A 66 -2.44 12.73 3.13
N CYS A 67 -1.33 13.44 3.35
CA CYS A 67 0.00 12.94 3.04
C CYS A 67 0.44 12.03 4.19
N THR A 68 0.95 10.86 3.85
CA THR A 68 1.51 9.91 4.82
C THR A 68 3.00 10.16 5.01
N ASP A 69 3.67 10.64 3.97
CA ASP A 69 5.09 10.95 4.01
C ASP A 69 5.50 11.99 2.95
N VAL A 70 6.60 12.70 3.19
CA VAL A 70 7.20 13.66 2.26
C VAL A 70 8.72 13.55 2.33
N GLU A 71 9.32 13.21 1.20
CA GLU A 71 10.77 13.06 1.07
C GLU A 71 11.34 14.11 0.12
N ALA A 72 12.54 14.61 0.40
CA ALA A 72 13.21 15.59 -0.44
C ALA A 72 14.69 15.24 -0.59
N VAL A 73 15.20 15.38 -1.80
CA VAL A 73 16.62 15.08 -2.09
C VAL A 73 17.47 16.27 -1.65
N GLY A 74 18.37 16.05 -0.69
CA GLY A 74 19.35 17.05 -0.27
C GLY A 74 20.65 17.03 -1.09
N PRO A 75 21.51 18.04 -0.95
CA PRO A 75 21.27 19.33 -0.31
C PRO A 75 20.56 20.32 -1.26
N LYS A 76 19.92 21.33 -0.67
CA LYS A 76 19.22 22.40 -1.41
C LYS A 76 20.12 23.01 -2.49
N GLY A 77 19.57 23.20 -3.69
CA GLY A 77 20.25 23.84 -4.82
C GLY A 77 20.94 22.88 -5.79
N GLN A 78 20.99 21.58 -5.47
CA GLN A 78 21.48 20.54 -6.39
C GLN A 78 20.35 19.74 -7.02
N ASN A 79 19.33 19.43 -6.23
CA ASN A 79 18.13 18.75 -6.65
C ASN A 79 16.92 19.46 -6.02
N TYR A 80 15.83 19.55 -6.77
CA TYR A 80 14.55 20.11 -6.33
C TYR A 80 13.45 19.05 -6.31
N THR A 81 13.86 17.78 -6.31
CA THR A 81 12.96 16.63 -6.28
C THR A 81 12.31 16.53 -4.92
N ILE A 82 10.97 16.51 -4.93
CA ILE A 82 10.13 16.26 -3.76
C ILE A 82 9.24 15.07 -4.10
N TRP A 83 9.17 14.12 -3.19
CA TRP A 83 8.24 13.00 -3.24
C TRP A 83 7.18 13.17 -2.18
N VAL A 84 5.94 12.83 -2.50
CA VAL A 84 4.82 12.88 -1.57
C VAL A 84 4.07 11.56 -1.65
N ALA A 85 4.05 10.84 -0.53
CA ALA A 85 3.22 9.67 -0.34
C ALA A 85 1.85 10.09 0.21
N THR A 86 0.78 9.48 -0.28
CA THR A 86 -0.58 9.84 0.12
C THR A 86 -1.35 8.65 0.64
N ALA A 87 -2.29 8.92 1.55
CA ALA A 87 -3.12 7.89 2.14
C ALA A 87 -4.02 7.16 1.11
N SER A 88 -4.40 7.80 0.00
CA SER A 88 -5.37 7.23 -0.95
C SER A 88 -5.24 7.74 -2.39
N SER A 89 -4.04 8.13 -2.83
CA SER A 89 -3.80 8.62 -4.20
C SER A 89 -2.40 8.31 -4.73
N GLY A 90 -1.76 7.24 -4.23
CA GLY A 90 -0.43 6.83 -4.66
C GLY A 90 0.68 7.76 -4.18
N ALA A 91 1.80 7.74 -4.92
CA ALA A 91 2.94 8.62 -4.73
C ALA A 91 3.04 9.64 -5.87
N TRP A 92 3.50 10.83 -5.52
CA TRP A 92 3.62 11.99 -6.39
C TRP A 92 5.05 12.52 -6.37
N LYS A 93 5.53 13.03 -7.50
CA LYS A 93 6.87 13.59 -7.64
C LYS A 93 6.80 14.99 -8.22
N SER A 94 7.53 15.91 -7.60
CA SER A 94 7.86 17.22 -8.17
C SER A 94 9.33 17.27 -8.49
N ILE A 95 9.70 17.98 -9.56
CA ILE A 95 11.09 18.27 -9.95
C ILE A 95 11.36 19.78 -10.06
N ASN A 96 10.42 20.60 -9.62
CA ASN A 96 10.42 22.05 -9.80
C ASN A 96 10.02 22.78 -8.51
N GLU A 97 10.60 22.38 -7.38
CA GLU A 97 10.38 23.01 -6.06
C GLU A 97 8.92 22.97 -5.58
N GLY A 98 8.16 21.95 -5.98
CA GLY A 98 6.76 21.79 -5.56
C GLY A 98 5.79 22.70 -6.32
N VAL A 99 6.21 23.31 -7.44
CA VAL A 99 5.31 24.09 -8.30
C VAL A 99 4.30 23.19 -9.00
N SER A 100 4.71 22.01 -9.46
CA SER A 100 3.83 20.97 -9.98
C SER A 100 4.24 19.58 -9.49
N PHE A 101 3.28 18.66 -9.48
CA PHE A 101 3.47 17.26 -9.09
C PHE A 101 2.83 16.36 -10.13
N GLU A 102 3.54 15.30 -10.49
CA GLU A 102 3.05 14.23 -11.36
C GLU A 102 2.83 12.95 -10.54
N PRO A 103 1.77 12.17 -10.81
CA PRO A 103 1.60 10.86 -10.20
C PRO A 103 2.67 9.92 -10.76
N VAL A 104 3.34 9.18 -9.87
CA VAL A 104 4.40 8.23 -10.24
C VAL A 104 4.09 6.81 -9.77
N PHE A 105 2.99 6.61 -9.05
CA PHE A 105 2.54 5.30 -8.57
C PHE A 105 1.00 5.21 -8.65
N GLU A 106 0.44 5.32 -9.86
CA GLU A 106 -1.02 5.27 -10.09
C GLU A 106 -1.50 3.97 -10.74
N ASN A 107 -0.61 3.24 -11.40
CA ASN A 107 -0.93 2.02 -12.14
C ASN A 107 -0.55 0.76 -11.35
N GLN A 108 -0.99 0.69 -10.09
CA GLN A 108 -0.69 -0.44 -9.21
C GLN A 108 -1.94 -0.97 -8.51
N GLY A 109 -1.85 -2.17 -7.94
CA GLY A 109 -2.96 -2.86 -7.27
C GLY A 109 -3.52 -2.17 -6.02
N THR A 110 -2.99 -1.01 -5.65
CA THR A 110 -3.48 -0.18 -4.56
C THR A 110 -3.03 1.28 -4.73
N SER A 111 -3.82 2.22 -4.21
CA SER A 111 -3.47 3.65 -4.16
C SER A 111 -3.11 4.13 -2.76
N THR A 112 -3.07 3.24 -1.78
CA THR A 112 -2.76 3.58 -0.39
C THR A 112 -1.28 3.39 -0.10
N ILE A 113 -0.63 4.46 0.38
CA ILE A 113 0.79 4.46 0.68
C ILE A 113 0.98 4.74 2.16
N GLY A 114 1.75 3.89 2.82
CA GLY A 114 2.09 4.05 4.22
C GLY A 114 3.38 4.82 4.45
N ASP A 115 4.38 4.61 3.59
CA ASP A 115 5.71 5.22 3.75
C ASP A 115 6.49 5.22 2.42
N LEU A 116 7.44 6.15 2.27
CA LEU A 116 8.34 6.21 1.11
C LEU A 116 9.75 6.54 1.59
N ALA A 117 10.75 5.80 1.14
CA ALA A 117 12.14 6.03 1.53
C ALA A 117 13.05 6.18 0.29
N ILE A 118 13.73 7.31 0.20
CA ILE A 118 14.78 7.54 -0.79
C ILE A 118 16.09 6.93 -0.28
N ALA A 119 16.79 6.17 -1.12
CA ALA A 119 18.10 5.65 -0.75
C ALA A 119 19.13 6.80 -0.63
N PRO A 120 19.81 6.97 0.52
CA PRO A 120 20.78 8.06 0.69
C PRO A 120 21.96 7.97 -0.28
N SER A 121 22.32 6.76 -0.72
CA SER A 121 23.39 6.51 -1.67
C SER A 121 23.05 6.88 -3.12
N ASN A 122 21.76 6.88 -3.49
CA ASN A 122 21.31 7.18 -4.85
C ASN A 122 19.83 7.62 -4.85
N PRO A 123 19.53 8.91 -5.10
CA PRO A 123 18.17 9.42 -5.12
C PRO A 123 17.22 8.85 -6.19
N GLU A 124 17.74 8.15 -7.20
CA GLU A 124 16.92 7.44 -8.19
C GLU A 124 16.39 6.10 -7.66
N ILE A 125 16.95 5.60 -6.55
CA ILE A 125 16.47 4.39 -5.87
C ILE A 125 15.50 4.82 -4.77
N VAL A 126 14.24 4.45 -4.94
CA VAL A 126 13.18 4.75 -3.96
C VAL A 126 12.44 3.47 -3.63
N TRP A 127 12.20 3.28 -2.34
CA TRP A 127 11.39 2.21 -1.78
C TRP A 127 10.04 2.78 -1.34
N LEU A 128 8.97 2.04 -1.62
CA LEU A 128 7.61 2.47 -1.31
C LEU A 128 6.87 1.35 -0.60
N GLY A 129 6.29 1.69 0.56
CA GLY A 129 5.47 0.81 1.36
C GLY A 129 4.00 1.12 1.14
N THR A 130 3.22 0.15 0.68
CA THR A 130 1.78 0.33 0.49
C THR A 130 0.99 -0.04 1.74
N GLY A 131 -0.23 0.49 1.85
CA GLY A 131 -1.08 0.30 3.02
C GLY A 131 -0.90 1.40 4.04
N GLU A 132 -1.99 2.06 4.41
CA GLU A 132 -1.91 3.31 5.15
C GLU A 132 -1.58 3.06 6.63
N ALA A 133 -0.49 3.66 7.12
CA ALA A 133 -0.09 3.49 8.50
C ALA A 133 -0.87 4.36 9.50
N ASN A 134 -1.51 5.44 9.01
CA ASN A 134 -2.30 6.38 9.81
C ASN A 134 -3.75 5.91 9.96
N ILE A 135 -3.92 4.68 10.46
CA ILE A 135 -5.18 3.93 10.52
C ILE A 135 -6.37 4.84 10.89
N PHE A 136 -7.30 4.96 9.95
CA PHE A 136 -8.55 5.70 10.11
C PHE A 136 -9.71 4.86 9.55
N ARG A 137 -10.96 5.30 9.77
CA ARG A 137 -12.17 4.59 9.30
C ARG A 137 -12.24 4.33 7.79
N SER A 138 -11.37 4.95 7.00
CA SER A 138 -11.29 4.84 5.55
C SER A 138 -9.90 4.41 5.06
N SER A 139 -9.13 3.74 5.92
CA SER A 139 -7.88 3.10 5.52
C SER A 139 -8.15 1.88 4.64
N ASN A 140 -7.27 1.66 3.67
CA ASN A 140 -7.32 0.50 2.78
C ASN A 140 -6.02 -0.30 2.91
N PRO A 141 -6.08 -1.63 2.72
CA PRO A 141 -4.88 -2.45 2.72
C PRO A 141 -4.04 -2.19 1.47
N GLY A 142 -2.73 -2.22 1.67
CA GLY A 142 -1.73 -2.25 0.61
C GLY A 142 -1.56 -3.62 -0.03
N CYS A 143 -0.57 -3.66 -0.91
CA CYS A 143 -0.08 -4.83 -1.63
C CYS A 143 1.45 -5.01 -1.48
N GLY A 144 2.02 -4.64 -0.33
CA GLY A 144 3.43 -4.89 0.00
C GLY A 144 4.37 -3.73 -0.33
N VAL A 145 5.62 -4.08 -0.62
CA VAL A 145 6.73 -3.15 -0.85
C VAL A 145 7.08 -3.10 -2.34
N TRP A 146 7.42 -1.92 -2.81
CA TRP A 146 7.81 -1.64 -4.19
C TRP A 146 9.14 -0.90 -4.22
N ARG A 147 9.89 -1.08 -5.31
CA ARG A 147 11.17 -0.40 -5.55
C ARG A 147 11.20 0.16 -6.97
N THR A 148 11.73 1.37 -7.11
CA THR A 148 12.17 1.95 -8.38
C THR A 148 13.69 2.15 -8.33
N THR A 149 14.33 2.11 -9.50
CA THR A 149 15.76 2.46 -9.68
C THR A 149 15.96 3.53 -10.76
N ASP A 150 14.87 4.09 -11.27
CA ASP A 150 14.81 5.08 -12.35
C ASP A 150 13.97 6.30 -11.93
N GLY A 151 13.97 6.61 -10.63
CA GLY A 151 13.32 7.80 -10.11
C GLY A 151 11.80 7.80 -10.25
N GLY A 152 11.18 6.62 -10.28
CA GLY A 152 9.73 6.44 -10.29
C GLY A 152 9.11 6.29 -11.68
N GLU A 153 9.92 6.14 -12.73
CA GLU A 153 9.41 5.83 -14.07
C GLU A 153 8.84 4.41 -14.12
N THR A 154 9.53 3.45 -13.50
CA THR A 154 9.06 2.07 -13.36
C THR A 154 9.19 1.57 -11.92
N TRP A 155 8.29 0.65 -11.55
CA TRP A 155 8.23 0.06 -10.21
C TRP A 155 8.20 -1.45 -10.28
N THR A 156 8.98 -2.08 -9.41
CA THR A 156 9.03 -3.53 -9.24
C THR A 156 8.51 -3.90 -7.86
N HIS A 157 7.61 -4.89 -7.81
CA HIS A 157 7.10 -5.44 -6.55
C HIS A 157 8.18 -6.27 -5.86
N MET A 158 8.42 -5.98 -4.58
CA MET A 158 9.47 -6.60 -3.76
C MET A 158 8.93 -7.49 -2.65
N GLY A 159 7.65 -7.88 -2.70
CA GLY A 159 7.06 -8.79 -1.72
C GLY A 159 6.44 -8.08 -0.52
N LEU A 160 6.22 -8.85 0.55
CA LEU A 160 5.50 -8.42 1.76
C LEU A 160 4.02 -8.05 1.50
N GLU A 161 3.44 -8.54 0.42
CA GLU A 161 2.05 -8.29 0.02
C GLU A 161 1.02 -8.74 1.06
N GLU A 162 1.37 -9.73 1.88
CA GLU A 162 0.52 -10.23 2.96
C GLU A 162 0.54 -9.34 4.22
N THR A 163 1.45 -8.36 4.32
CA THR A 163 1.51 -7.46 5.49
C THR A 163 0.36 -6.44 5.52
N PHE A 164 -0.17 -6.07 4.35
CA PHE A 164 -1.21 -5.06 4.12
C PHE A 164 -0.91 -3.65 4.59
N THR A 165 -0.01 -3.42 5.55
CA THR A 165 0.27 -2.09 6.07
C THR A 165 1.75 -1.98 6.39
N ILE A 166 2.46 -1.23 5.54
CA ILE A 166 3.85 -0.86 5.75
C ILE A 166 3.89 0.53 6.40
N SER A 167 4.47 0.64 7.57
CA SER A 167 4.45 1.85 8.39
C SER A 167 5.71 2.68 8.32
N ARG A 168 6.85 2.02 8.10
CA ARG A 168 8.15 2.64 7.85
C ARG A 168 9.05 1.79 6.98
N ILE A 169 9.90 2.45 6.23
CA ILE A 169 11.00 1.88 5.48
C ILE A 169 12.26 2.68 5.82
N LEU A 170 13.35 1.97 6.16
CA LEU A 170 14.68 2.57 6.26
C LEU A 170 15.61 1.88 5.27
N VAL A 171 16.32 2.68 4.48
CA VAL A 171 17.33 2.21 3.54
C VAL A 171 18.71 2.49 4.14
N HIS A 172 19.59 1.49 4.14
CA HIS A 172 20.94 1.66 4.64
C HIS A 172 21.70 2.73 3.83
N PRO A 173 22.41 3.66 4.47
CA PRO A 173 22.94 4.86 3.83
C PRO A 173 23.98 4.59 2.73
N GLU A 174 24.76 3.52 2.87
CA GLU A 174 25.83 3.17 1.94
C GLU A 174 25.49 1.98 1.01
N ASN A 175 24.38 1.28 1.26
CA ASN A 175 24.01 0.09 0.50
C ASN A 175 22.49 0.03 0.30
N PRO A 176 21.99 0.41 -0.88
CA PRO A 176 20.55 0.49 -1.14
C PRO A 176 19.85 -0.88 -1.17
N ASP A 177 20.60 -1.99 -1.14
CA ASP A 177 20.07 -3.35 -1.09
C ASP A 177 19.85 -3.86 0.34
N VAL A 178 20.29 -3.11 1.36
CA VAL A 178 19.99 -3.38 2.78
C VAL A 178 18.84 -2.47 3.22
N VAL A 179 17.68 -3.06 3.49
CA VAL A 179 16.45 -2.31 3.81
C VAL A 179 15.73 -2.93 4.98
N TYR A 180 15.19 -2.08 5.84
CA TYR A 180 14.37 -2.45 7.00
C TYR A 180 12.95 -1.97 6.77
N VAL A 181 11.97 -2.83 7.04
CA VAL A 181 10.55 -2.54 6.81
C VAL A 181 9.75 -2.84 8.07
N ALA A 182 9.14 -1.80 8.64
CA ALA A 182 8.15 -1.95 9.70
C ALA A 182 6.80 -2.31 9.08
N ALA A 183 6.28 -3.47 9.45
CA ALA A 183 4.94 -3.89 9.11
C ALA A 183 4.06 -3.81 10.36
N SER A 184 3.08 -2.90 10.33
CA SER A 184 2.07 -2.85 11.37
C SER A 184 1.15 -4.06 11.23
N GLY A 185 0.88 -4.52 10.01
CA GLY A 185 0.06 -5.69 9.67
C GLY A 185 -1.38 -5.36 9.32
N HIS A 186 -2.24 -6.37 9.24
CA HIS A 186 -3.66 -6.17 8.96
C HIS A 186 -4.32 -5.34 10.06
N GLU A 187 -5.18 -4.42 9.65
CA GLU A 187 -5.91 -3.56 10.58
C GLU A 187 -7.02 -4.35 11.30
N TRP A 188 -7.22 -4.07 12.58
CA TRP A 188 -8.30 -4.62 13.42
C TRP A 188 -8.37 -6.15 13.58
N THR A 189 -7.42 -6.91 13.04
CA THR A 189 -7.35 -8.37 13.14
C THR A 189 -5.99 -8.86 13.63
N GLN A 190 -5.97 -10.01 14.29
CA GLN A 190 -4.72 -10.71 14.60
C GLN A 190 -4.15 -11.34 13.32
N ASN A 191 -2.86 -11.15 13.05
CA ASN A 191 -2.19 -11.69 11.86
C ASN A 191 -0.71 -11.92 12.16
N LYS A 192 -0.11 -12.93 11.52
CA LYS A 192 1.30 -13.31 11.78
C LYS A 192 2.28 -12.41 11.03
N GLU A 193 1.79 -11.62 10.08
CA GLU A 193 2.56 -10.76 9.17
C GLU A 193 3.03 -9.46 9.83
N ARG A 194 2.60 -9.18 11.06
CA ARG A 194 3.17 -8.12 11.90
C ARG A 194 4.66 -8.34 12.17
N GLY A 195 5.47 -7.28 12.18
CA GLY A 195 6.87 -7.36 12.61
C GLY A 195 7.81 -6.37 11.95
N LEU A 196 9.10 -6.52 12.24
CA LEU A 196 10.19 -5.87 11.51
C LEU A 196 10.80 -6.86 10.54
N TYR A 197 10.92 -6.45 9.28
CA TYR A 197 11.53 -7.22 8.21
C TYR A 197 12.83 -6.57 7.77
N LYS A 198 13.78 -7.38 7.32
CA LYS A 198 15.06 -6.95 6.75
C LYS A 198 15.34 -7.71 5.46
N THR A 199 15.86 -7.01 4.46
CA THR A 199 16.53 -7.60 3.31
C THR A 199 18.00 -7.15 3.28
N THR A 200 18.86 -7.95 2.67
CA THR A 200 20.26 -7.61 2.37
C THR A 200 20.61 -7.91 0.90
N ASP A 201 19.60 -8.21 0.08
CA ASP A 201 19.70 -8.62 -1.31
C ASP A 201 18.74 -7.83 -2.20
N GLY A 202 18.41 -6.61 -1.80
CA GLY A 202 17.64 -5.70 -2.64
C GLY A 202 16.17 -6.07 -2.78
N GLY A 203 15.64 -6.83 -1.81
CA GLY A 203 14.23 -7.21 -1.72
C GLY A 203 13.91 -8.58 -2.30
N GLU A 204 14.91 -9.34 -2.76
CA GLU A 204 14.69 -10.71 -3.24
C GLU A 204 14.22 -11.63 -2.11
N ASN A 205 14.78 -11.46 -0.90
CA ASN A 205 14.39 -12.18 0.30
C ASN A 205 14.19 -11.25 1.50
N TRP A 206 13.25 -11.62 2.37
CA TRP A 206 12.93 -10.90 3.59
C TRP A 206 13.03 -11.80 4.82
N GLU A 207 13.86 -11.39 5.78
CA GLU A 207 13.94 -11.98 7.11
C GLU A 207 13.09 -11.19 8.11
N LYS A 208 12.26 -11.87 8.90
CA LYS A 208 11.54 -11.24 10.01
C LYS A 208 12.41 -11.21 11.26
N ILE A 209 13.07 -10.08 11.50
CA ILE A 209 14.05 -9.89 12.57
C ILE A 209 13.44 -9.47 13.91
N LEU A 210 12.17 -9.03 13.94
CA LEU A 210 11.42 -8.78 15.17
C LEU A 210 9.97 -9.26 15.04
N TYR A 211 9.55 -10.12 15.96
CA TYR A 211 8.17 -10.58 16.10
C TYR A 211 7.81 -10.78 17.57
N LYS A 212 6.68 -10.19 18.02
CA LYS A 212 6.20 -10.31 19.40
C LYS A 212 4.87 -11.05 19.53
N GLY A 213 4.28 -11.47 18.41
CA GLY A 213 2.98 -12.15 18.36
C GLY A 213 2.02 -11.48 17.38
N PRO A 214 0.84 -12.08 17.13
CA PRO A 214 -0.06 -11.65 16.07
C PRO A 214 -0.83 -10.36 16.38
N GLU A 215 -0.69 -9.84 17.60
CA GLU A 215 -1.33 -8.60 18.10
C GLU A 215 -0.39 -7.40 18.08
N SER A 216 0.92 -7.58 17.90
CA SER A 216 1.93 -6.53 18.04
C SER A 216 2.73 -6.37 16.76
N GLY A 217 2.54 -5.23 16.08
CA GLY A 217 3.31 -4.81 14.92
C GLY A 217 4.35 -3.74 15.24
N VAL A 218 5.13 -3.38 14.23
CA VAL A 218 6.11 -2.30 14.31
C VAL A 218 5.55 -1.12 13.52
N ASN A 219 5.58 0.07 14.10
CA ASN A 219 5.03 1.28 13.49
C ASN A 219 6.08 2.31 13.10
N ASP A 220 7.23 2.31 13.77
CA ASP A 220 8.27 3.30 13.52
C ASP A 220 9.66 2.71 13.70
N LEU A 221 10.64 3.28 13.01
CA LEU A 221 12.03 2.88 13.02
C LEU A 221 12.91 4.12 12.89
N VAL A 222 14.04 4.13 13.59
CA VAL A 222 15.11 5.12 13.38
C VAL A 222 16.43 4.36 13.42
N MET A 223 17.32 4.68 12.48
CA MET A 223 18.67 4.16 12.39
C MET A 223 19.65 5.16 13.02
N ASP A 224 20.60 4.69 13.82
CA ASP A 224 21.70 5.54 14.27
C ASP A 224 22.62 5.82 13.07
N PRO A 225 22.74 7.06 12.58
CA PRO A 225 23.54 7.34 11.39
C PRO A 225 25.04 7.11 11.61
N ARG A 226 25.49 6.89 12.85
CA ARG A 226 26.89 6.61 13.19
C ARG A 226 27.21 5.12 13.20
N ASP A 227 26.18 4.28 13.28
CA ASP A 227 26.27 2.81 13.32
C ASP A 227 25.01 2.21 12.65
N PRO A 228 24.91 2.31 11.31
CA PRO A 228 23.71 1.96 10.55
C PRO A 228 23.44 0.46 10.35
#